data_AF-A0A369VNA5-F1
#
_entry.id   AF-A0A369VNA5-F1
#
_cell.length_a   1.000
_cell.length_b   1.000
_cell.length_c   1.000
_cell.angle_alpha   90.00
_cell.angle_beta   90.00
_cell.angle_gamma   90.00
#
_symmetry.space_group_name_H-M   'P 1'
#
loop_
_entity.id
_entity.type
_entity.pdbx_description
1 polymer ?
#
loop_
_entity_poly.entity_id
_entity_poly.type
_entity_poly.pdbx_seq_one_letter_code
_entity_poly.pdbx_strand_id
1 'polypeptide(L)'
;MKGQYHDHPQTSRVSLIAFAIAAPGLASASSFYHPANGEVRFTTYTDHFQSSMSRDDVFQSAAVARKDGTLAILQRGGALPVEATGPAKTRNQVQQEYLSMSAAERQRLQEMYGAGG
;
A
#
# COMPACT_ATOMS: atom_id res chain seq x y z
N MET A 1 50.56 -16.74 22.75
CA MET A 1 49.37 -16.01 23.25
C MET A 1 49.69 -14.51 23.28
N LYS A 2 48.70 -13.66 22.95
CA LYS A 2 48.72 -12.20 22.64
C LYS A 2 48.86 -11.93 21.13
N GLY A 3 47.96 -11.24 20.43
CA GLY A 3 46.66 -10.65 20.75
C GLY A 3 46.15 -10.03 19.43
N GLN A 4 45.02 -10.50 18.91
CA GLN A 4 44.43 -10.00 17.67
C GLN A 4 43.76 -8.65 17.93
N TYR A 5 44.26 -7.59 17.30
CA TYR A 5 43.55 -6.31 17.20
C TYR A 5 42.34 -6.51 16.28
N HIS A 6 41.15 -6.52 16.87
CA HIS A 6 39.91 -6.37 16.13
C HIS A 6 39.68 -4.88 15.86
N ASP A 7 39.93 -4.45 14.62
CA ASP A 7 39.44 -3.16 14.14
C ASP A 7 37.91 -3.23 14.05
N HIS A 8 37.22 -2.42 14.85
CA HIS A 8 35.79 -2.21 14.72
C HIS A 8 35.52 -1.22 13.58
N PRO A 9 34.58 -1.51 12.64
CA PRO A 9 34.22 -0.60 11.57
C PRO A 9 33.45 0.62 12.11
N GLN A 10 34.17 1.60 12.64
CA GLN A 10 33.66 2.93 13.02
C GLN A 10 33.12 3.70 11.80
N THR A 11 33.51 3.29 10.58
CA THR A 11 33.18 3.94 9.32
C THR A 11 31.71 3.79 8.91
N SER A 12 31.01 2.73 9.32
CA SER A 12 29.60 2.52 8.91
C SER A 12 28.64 3.45 9.65
N ARG A 13 28.92 3.77 10.92
CA ARG A 13 28.05 4.60 11.77
C ARG A 13 28.18 6.08 11.44
N VAL A 14 29.39 6.57 11.20
CA VAL A 14 29.64 7.97 10.80
C VAL A 14 28.98 8.29 9.45
N SER A 15 29.02 7.34 8.51
CA SER A 15 28.39 7.49 7.19
C SER A 15 26.86 7.57 7.27
N LEU A 16 26.22 6.79 8.15
CA LEU A 16 24.77 6.85 8.38
C LEU A 16 24.33 8.17 9.03
N ILE A 17 25.12 8.70 9.96
CA ILE A 17 24.84 10.00 10.61
C ILE A 17 24.97 11.14 9.59
N ALA A 18 26.02 11.13 8.77
CA ALA A 18 26.19 12.11 7.70
C ALA A 18 25.02 12.07 6.70
N PHE A 19 24.54 10.87 6.34
CA PHE A 19 23.38 10.70 5.48
C PHE A 19 22.09 11.22 6.13
N ALA A 20 21.86 10.95 7.42
CA ALA A 20 20.67 11.44 8.14
C ALA A 20 20.61 12.98 8.22
N ILE A 21 21.76 13.65 8.31
CA ILE A 21 21.86 15.12 8.31
C ILE A 21 21.61 15.69 6.90
N ALA A 22 22.13 15.05 5.87
CA ALA A 22 22.01 15.52 4.48
C ALA A 22 20.67 15.15 3.82
N ALA A 23 20.01 14.08 4.27
CA ALA A 23 18.79 13.55 3.66
C ALA A 23 17.65 14.59 3.52
N PRO A 24 17.36 15.44 4.51
CA PRO A 24 16.33 16.48 4.35
C PRO A 24 16.64 17.48 3.23
N GLY A 25 17.93 17.82 3.01
CA GLY A 25 18.36 18.72 1.94
C GLY A 25 18.22 18.08 0.56
N LEU A 26 18.54 16.80 0.43
CA LEU A 26 18.39 16.03 -0.81
C LEU A 26 16.90 15.84 -1.20
N ALA A 27 16.05 15.55 -0.22
CA ALA A 27 14.60 15.43 -0.44
C ALA A 27 13.96 16.77 -0.83
N SER A 28 14.42 17.88 -0.25
CA SER A 28 13.89 19.22 -0.55
C SER A 28 14.22 19.70 -1.97
N ALA A 29 15.36 19.30 -2.53
CA ALA A 29 15.78 19.69 -3.89
C ALA A 29 14.95 19.05 -5.02
N SER A 30 14.18 18.00 -4.72
CA SER A 30 13.29 17.31 -5.66
C SER A 30 11.81 17.49 -5.31
N SER A 31 11.51 18.38 -4.37
CA SER A 31 10.15 18.64 -3.90
C SER A 31 9.39 19.52 -4.89
N PHE A 32 8.12 19.22 -5.11
CA PHE A 32 7.22 20.12 -5.82
C PHE A 32 7.02 21.46 -5.09
N TYR A 33 7.18 21.48 -3.76
CA TYR A 33 7.04 22.66 -2.91
C TYR A 33 8.39 23.09 -2.33
N HIS A 34 8.74 24.36 -2.50
CA HIS A 34 9.90 24.98 -1.86
C HIS A 34 9.46 26.07 -0.89
N PRO A 35 10.15 26.25 0.26
CA PRO A 35 9.90 27.39 1.12
C PRO A 35 10.17 28.68 0.34
N ALA A 36 9.25 29.63 0.43
CA ALA A 36 9.41 30.94 -0.19
C ALA A 36 9.64 32.01 0.88
N ASN A 37 10.38 33.05 0.52
CA ASN A 37 10.63 34.18 1.41
C ASN A 37 9.41 35.10 1.39
N GLY A 38 8.91 35.52 2.56
CA GLY A 38 7.78 36.46 2.69
C GLY A 38 6.47 35.83 3.18
N GLU A 39 5.33 36.50 2.92
CA GLU A 39 4.01 36.11 3.45
C GLU A 39 3.44 34.83 2.83
N VAL A 40 3.89 34.49 1.62
CA VAL A 40 3.56 33.21 0.97
C VAL A 40 4.59 32.19 1.41
N ARG A 41 4.15 31.17 2.17
CA ARG A 41 5.06 30.23 2.85
C ARG A 41 5.76 29.25 1.89
N PHE A 42 5.22 29.03 0.68
CA PHE A 42 5.74 28.06 -0.29
C PHE A 42 5.53 28.50 -1.75
N THR A 43 6.47 28.15 -2.63
CA THR A 43 6.36 28.22 -4.10
C THR A 43 6.31 26.83 -4.72
N THR A 44 5.67 26.70 -5.87
CA THR A 44 5.52 25.43 -6.61
C THR A 44 6.35 25.44 -7.89
N TYR A 45 7.09 24.36 -8.15
CA TYR A 45 7.90 24.16 -9.36
C TYR A 45 7.40 22.93 -10.11
N THR A 46 6.74 23.14 -11.24
CA THR A 46 6.02 22.08 -11.97
C THR A 46 6.98 21.08 -12.62
N ASP A 47 8.19 21.51 -12.92
CA ASP A 47 9.33 20.71 -13.38
C ASP A 47 9.87 19.73 -12.33
N HIS A 48 9.50 19.88 -11.06
CA HIS A 48 9.77 18.91 -9.99
C HIS A 48 8.58 17.99 -9.70
N PHE A 49 7.46 18.16 -10.40
CA PHE A 49 6.33 17.25 -10.28
C PHE A 49 6.66 15.92 -10.98
N GLN A 50 7.08 14.94 -10.18
CA GLN A 50 7.29 13.58 -10.65
C GLN A 50 6.02 12.76 -10.42
N SER A 51 5.28 12.50 -11.50
CA SER A 51 4.22 11.50 -11.51
C SER A 51 4.63 10.33 -12.40
N SER A 52 4.46 9.11 -11.90
CA SER A 52 4.58 7.90 -12.71
C SER A 52 3.30 7.59 -13.53
N MET A 53 2.23 8.36 -13.33
CA MET A 53 0.94 8.18 -13.98
C MET A 53 0.51 9.44 -14.74
N SER A 54 -0.08 9.25 -15.92
CA SER A 54 -0.74 10.35 -16.63
C SER A 54 -2.07 10.71 -15.96
N ARG A 55 -2.62 11.89 -16.26
CA ARG A 55 -3.98 12.26 -15.79
C ARG A 55 -5.03 11.28 -16.30
N ASP A 56 -4.89 10.81 -17.54
CA ASP A 56 -5.82 9.86 -18.15
C ASP A 56 -5.78 8.51 -17.43
N ASP A 57 -4.59 8.03 -17.03
CA ASP A 57 -4.46 6.80 -16.23
C ASP A 57 -5.13 6.92 -14.85
N VAL A 58 -5.03 8.10 -14.22
CA VAL A 58 -5.73 8.38 -12.96
C VAL A 58 -7.24 8.36 -13.16
N PHE A 59 -7.76 8.98 -14.24
CA PHE A 59 -9.19 8.95 -14.52
C PHE A 59 -9.68 7.53 -14.84
N GLN A 60 -8.90 6.77 -15.60
CA GLN A 60 -9.23 5.40 -15.96
C GLN A 60 -9.23 4.48 -14.74
N SER A 61 -8.21 4.55 -13.88
CA SER A 61 -8.18 3.78 -12.63
C SER A 61 -9.34 4.14 -11.70
N ALA A 62 -9.67 5.42 -11.58
CA ALA A 62 -10.84 5.85 -10.81
C ALA A 62 -12.17 5.34 -11.40
N ALA A 63 -12.29 5.27 -12.73
CA ALA A 63 -13.47 4.73 -13.39
C ALA A 63 -13.62 3.21 -13.16
N VAL A 64 -12.52 2.45 -13.24
CA VAL A 64 -12.50 1.01 -12.91
C VAL A 64 -12.91 0.80 -11.45
N ALA A 65 -12.28 1.53 -10.52
CA ALA A 65 -12.55 1.40 -9.09
C ALA A 65 -14.00 1.77 -8.70
N ARG A 66 -14.64 2.66 -9.46
CA ARG A 66 -16.08 2.95 -9.30
C ARG A 66 -16.95 1.81 -9.80
N LYS A 67 -16.58 1.23 -10.96
CA LYS A 67 -17.35 0.16 -11.61
C LYS A 67 -17.31 -1.14 -10.81
N ASP A 68 -16.17 -1.48 -10.23
CA ASP A 68 -15.99 -2.69 -9.42
C ASP A 68 -16.33 -2.49 -7.93
N GLY A 69 -16.58 -1.24 -7.50
CA GLY A 69 -16.97 -0.89 -6.13
C GLY A 69 -15.81 -0.72 -5.14
N THR A 70 -14.56 -0.96 -5.56
CA THR A 70 -13.37 -0.84 -4.71
C THR A 70 -13.15 0.60 -4.22
N LEU A 71 -13.52 1.62 -5.02
CA LEU A 71 -13.41 3.02 -4.59
C LEU A 71 -14.23 3.29 -3.32
N ALA A 72 -15.44 2.75 -3.24
CA ALA A 72 -16.31 2.96 -2.08
C ALA A 72 -15.77 2.24 -0.82
N ILE A 73 -15.02 1.15 -0.99
CA ILE A 73 -14.33 0.46 0.10
C ILE A 73 -13.16 1.31 0.61
N LEU A 74 -12.30 1.78 -0.31
CA LEU A 74 -11.14 2.62 0.02
C LEU A 74 -11.53 3.94 0.70
N GLN A 75 -12.58 4.60 0.23
CA GLN A 75 -13.08 5.85 0.82
C GLN A 75 -13.56 5.68 2.27
N ARG A 76 -13.93 4.46 2.68
CA ARG A 76 -14.31 4.13 4.05
C ARG A 76 -13.15 3.57 4.88
N GLY A 77 -11.94 3.52 4.33
CA GLY A 77 -10.78 2.92 4.98
C GLY A 77 -10.83 1.39 5.07
N GLY A 78 -11.66 0.74 4.25
CA GLY A 78 -11.77 -0.71 4.20
C GLY A 78 -10.60 -1.35 3.45
N ALA A 79 -10.32 -2.61 3.75
CA ALA A 79 -9.40 -3.44 2.97
C ALA A 79 -10.08 -3.92 1.69
N LEU A 80 -9.34 -3.89 0.57
CA LEU A 80 -9.83 -4.43 -0.69
C LEU A 80 -9.98 -5.96 -0.60
N PRO A 81 -10.99 -6.55 -1.26
CA PRO A 81 -11.08 -7.99 -1.41
C PRO A 81 -9.82 -8.54 -2.06
N VAL A 82 -9.38 -9.72 -1.63
CA VAL A 82 -8.32 -10.45 -2.34
C VAL A 82 -8.87 -10.85 -3.70
N GLU A 83 -8.10 -10.57 -4.76
CA GLU A 83 -8.44 -10.96 -6.12
C GLU A 83 -8.76 -12.46 -6.18
N ALA A 84 -9.86 -12.79 -6.87
CA ALA A 84 -10.26 -14.18 -7.01
C ALA A 84 -9.20 -14.94 -7.81
N THR A 85 -8.57 -15.94 -7.19
CA THR A 85 -7.53 -16.76 -7.84
C THR A 85 -8.08 -17.84 -8.77
N GLY A 86 -9.40 -17.85 -9.01
CA GLY A 86 -10.06 -18.86 -9.83
C GLY A 86 -11.37 -18.34 -10.47
N PRO A 87 -11.94 -19.11 -11.41
CA PRO A 87 -13.18 -18.74 -12.07
C PRO A 87 -14.32 -18.56 -11.06
N ALA A 88 -15.13 -17.54 -11.27
CA ALA A 88 -16.30 -17.29 -10.45
C ALA A 88 -17.29 -18.47 -10.57
N LYS A 89 -17.81 -18.93 -9.43
CA LYS A 89 -18.87 -19.94 -9.38
C LYS A 89 -20.21 -19.30 -9.71
N THR A 90 -21.00 -19.98 -10.55
CA THR A 90 -22.40 -19.61 -10.76
C THR A 90 -23.23 -19.89 -9.51
N ARG A 91 -24.40 -19.25 -9.39
CA ARG A 91 -25.33 -19.50 -8.28
C ARG A 91 -25.67 -21.00 -8.12
N ASN A 92 -25.91 -21.71 -9.23
CA ASN A 92 -26.23 -23.13 -9.20
C ASN A 92 -25.06 -23.98 -8.69
N GLN A 93 -23.83 -23.64 -9.08
CA GLN A 93 -22.63 -24.33 -8.58
C GLN A 93 -22.46 -24.12 -7.07
N VAL A 94 -22.66 -22.89 -6.59
CA VAL A 94 -22.59 -22.58 -5.15
C VAL A 94 -23.65 -23.35 -4.36
N GLN A 95 -24.89 -23.42 -4.88
CA GLN A 95 -25.96 -24.18 -4.24
C GLN A 95 -25.65 -25.67 -4.21
N GLN A 96 -25.17 -26.24 -5.31
CA GLN A 96 -24.82 -27.66 -5.39
C GLN A 96 -23.72 -28.01 -4.39
N GLU A 97 -22.71 -27.15 -4.25
CA GLU A 97 -21.63 -27.32 -3.27
C GLU A 97 -22.19 -27.38 -1.85
N TYR A 98 -23.03 -26.42 -1.46
CA TYR A 98 -23.67 -26.40 -0.14
C TYR A 98 -24.54 -27.64 0.14
N LEU A 99 -25.29 -28.10 -0.86
CA LEU A 99 -26.11 -29.31 -0.75
C LEU A 99 -25.23 -30.57 -0.64
N SER A 100 -24.06 -30.59 -1.29
CA SER A 100 -23.12 -31.70 -1.25
C SER A 100 -22.22 -31.74 0.00
N MET A 101 -22.19 -30.67 0.82
CA MET A 101 -21.39 -30.63 2.05
C MET A 101 -21.83 -31.68 3.07
N SER A 102 -20.86 -32.27 3.76
CA SER A 102 -21.09 -33.11 4.92
C SER A 102 -21.59 -32.30 6.13
N ALA A 103 -22.20 -32.97 7.11
CA ALA A 103 -22.63 -32.32 8.35
C ALA A 103 -21.45 -31.68 9.10
N ALA A 104 -20.27 -32.31 9.09
CA ALA A 104 -19.08 -31.80 9.74
C ALA A 104 -18.53 -30.53 9.05
N GLU A 105 -18.56 -30.47 7.72
CA GLU A 105 -18.17 -29.26 6.98
C GLU A 105 -19.12 -28.10 7.22
N ARG A 106 -20.44 -28.35 7.28
CA ARG A 106 -21.42 -27.31 7.63
C ARG A 106 -21.21 -26.79 9.05
N GLN A 107 -20.92 -27.67 10.00
CA GLN A 107 -20.62 -27.30 11.39
C GLN A 107 -19.36 -26.40 11.45
N ARG A 108 -18.29 -26.78 10.75
CA ARG A 108 -17.05 -25.96 10.65
C ARG A 108 -17.31 -24.58 10.06
N LEU A 109 -18.16 -24.48 9.02
CA LEU A 109 -18.54 -23.19 8.45
C LEU A 109 -19.34 -22.33 9.43
N GLN A 110 -20.26 -22.94 10.19
CA GLN A 110 -20.98 -22.25 11.26
C GLN A 110 -20.06 -21.76 12.38
N GLU A 111 -19.02 -22.51 12.73
CA GLU A 111 -18.04 -22.07 13.73
C GLU A 111 -17.20 -20.88 13.22
N MET A 112 -16.83 -20.85 11.94
CA MET A 112 -16.04 -19.76 11.36
C MET A 112 -16.86 -18.49 11.06
N TYR A 113 -18.11 -18.63 10.61
CA TYR A 113 -18.90 -17.52 10.06
C TYR A 113 -20.28 -17.33 10.70
N GLY A 114 -20.70 -18.21 11.62
CA GLY A 114 -22.05 -18.21 12.21
C GLY A 114 -22.25 -17.20 13.35
N ALA A 115 -21.19 -16.56 13.83
CA ALA A 115 -21.28 -15.47 14.79
C ALA A 115 -21.52 -14.13 14.06
N GLY A 116 -22.72 -13.95 13.52
CA GLY A 116 -23.11 -12.75 12.80
C GLY A 116 -24.61 -12.66 12.64
N GLY A 117 -25.31 -12.48 13.76
CA GLY A 117 -26.71 -12.06 13.84
C GLY A 117 -26.81 -10.66 14.39
#